data_AF-I5CAE0-F1
#
_entry.id   AF-I5CAE0-F1
#
_cell.length_a   1.000
_cell.length_b   1.000
_cell.length_c   1.000
_cell.angle_alpha   90.00
_cell.angle_beta   90.00
_cell.angle_gamma   90.00
#
_symmetry.space_group_name_H-M   'P 1'
#
loop_
_entity.id
_entity.type
_entity.pdbx_description
1 polymer ?
#
loop_
_entity_poly.entity_id
_entity_poly.type
_entity_poly.pdbx_seq_one_letter_code
_entity_poly.pdbx_strand_id
1 'polypeptide(L)'
;MTWDKPLRPATWKQRLAKYYFLYLQPRFPKHVKVAEPLLTQGKVDDLELSEAKAHFSQRLRAFMQAPDTIRTPHPFFGPLNKKEWGIVLFKHSDHHLRQFGR
;
A
#
# COMPACT_ATOMS: atom_id res chain seq x y z
N MET A 1 5.92 -10.96 -3.88
CA MET A 1 5.33 -10.01 -4.85
C MET A 1 6.46 -9.50 -5.72
N THR A 2 6.59 -9.98 -6.97
CA THR A 2 7.68 -9.53 -7.85
C THR A 2 7.25 -8.27 -8.58
N TRP A 3 7.98 -7.18 -8.34
CA TRP A 3 7.71 -5.85 -8.91
C TRP A 3 8.27 -5.69 -10.33
N ASP A 4 8.96 -6.71 -10.82
CA ASP A 4 9.64 -6.77 -12.11
C ASP A 4 8.76 -7.36 -13.24
N LYS A 5 7.45 -7.13 -13.16
CA LYS A 5 6.49 -7.60 -14.16
C LYS A 5 6.31 -6.55 -15.24
N PRO A 6 6.15 -6.93 -16.53
CA PRO A 6 5.86 -5.99 -17.59
C PRO A 6 4.55 -5.24 -17.30
N LEU A 7 4.55 -3.94 -17.61
CA LEU A 7 3.36 -3.09 -17.47
C LEU A 7 2.30 -3.49 -18.50
N ARG A 8 1.30 -4.26 -18.05
CA ARG A 8 0.13 -4.62 -18.86
C ARG A 8 -0.99 -3.61 -18.64
N PRO A 9 -1.80 -3.27 -19.66
CA PRO A 9 -2.95 -2.41 -19.47
C PRO A 9 -3.93 -3.00 -18.45
N ALA A 10 -4.56 -2.13 -17.65
CA ALA A 10 -5.56 -2.56 -16.69
C ALA A 10 -6.78 -3.15 -17.38
N THR A 11 -7.25 -4.30 -16.89
CA THR A 11 -8.54 -4.87 -17.27
C THR A 11 -9.68 -3.94 -16.84
N TRP A 12 -10.86 -4.10 -17.43
CA TRP A 12 -12.02 -3.30 -17.03
C TRP A 12 -12.37 -3.48 -15.55
N LYS A 13 -12.25 -4.70 -15.01
CA LYS A 13 -12.45 -5.01 -13.59
C LYS A 13 -11.48 -4.21 -12.71
N GLN A 14 -10.19 -4.18 -13.10
CA GLN A 14 -9.17 -3.41 -12.39
C GLN A 14 -9.44 -1.90 -12.47
N ARG A 15 -9.91 -1.38 -13.61
CA ARG A 15 -10.27 0.04 -13.76
C ARG A 15 -11.42 0.44 -12.84
N LEU A 16 -12.49 -0.37 -12.81
CA LEU A 16 -13.63 -0.13 -11.92
C LEU A 16 -13.23 -0.21 -10.45
N ALA A 17 -12.50 -1.27 -10.07
CA ALA A 17 -11.98 -1.42 -8.71
C ALA A 17 -11.10 -0.23 -8.32
N LYS A 18 -10.15 0.15 -9.18
CA LYS A 18 -9.27 1.29 -8.94
C LYS A 18 -10.07 2.57 -8.68
N TYR A 19 -11.05 2.88 -9.54
CA TYR A 19 -11.86 4.09 -9.37
C TYR A 19 -12.64 4.07 -8.04
N TYR A 20 -13.33 2.97 -7.77
CA TYR A 20 -14.12 2.81 -6.55
C TYR A 20 -13.25 2.91 -5.28
N PHE A 21 -12.18 2.13 -5.17
CA PHE A 21 -11.37 2.06 -3.95
C PHE A 21 -10.51 3.32 -3.72
N LEU A 22 -9.97 3.94 -4.78
CA LEU A 22 -9.12 5.13 -4.61
C LEU A 22 -9.97 6.40 -4.39
N TYR A 23 -11.11 6.54 -5.03
CA TYR A 23 -11.83 7.83 -5.05
C TYR A 23 -13.19 7.82 -4.35
N LEU A 24 -13.90 6.69 -4.30
CA LEU A 24 -15.23 6.63 -3.69
C LEU A 24 -15.21 6.05 -2.28
N GLN A 25 -14.47 4.97 -2.05
CA GLN A 25 -14.44 4.30 -0.76
C GLN A 25 -13.60 5.11 0.25
N PRO A 26 -14.20 5.65 1.32
CA PRO A 26 -13.50 6.58 2.20
C PRO A 26 -12.51 5.88 3.14
N ARG A 27 -12.74 4.62 3.49
CA ARG A 27 -11.92 3.85 4.45
C ARG A 27 -11.64 2.45 3.92
N PHE A 28 -10.49 1.89 4.30
CA PHE A 28 -10.22 0.47 4.02
C PHE A 28 -11.18 -0.43 4.79
N PRO A 29 -11.59 -1.58 4.20
CA PRO A 29 -12.41 -2.56 4.89
C PRO A 29 -11.67 -3.07 6.12
N LYS A 30 -12.40 -3.26 7.21
CA LYS A 30 -11.88 -3.91 8.42
C LYS A 30 -12.04 -5.43 8.28
N HIS A 31 -11.23 -6.19 9.02
CA HIS A 31 -11.32 -7.67 9.10
C HIS A 31 -10.99 -8.42 7.80
N VAL A 32 -10.17 -7.83 6.93
CA VAL A 32 -9.60 -8.59 5.80
C VAL A 32 -8.61 -9.61 6.36
N LYS A 33 -8.80 -10.89 6.01
CA LYS A 33 -7.89 -11.96 6.43
C LYS A 33 -6.48 -11.69 5.90
N VAL A 34 -5.54 -11.48 6.81
CA VAL A 34 -4.11 -11.43 6.50
C VAL A 34 -3.61 -12.86 6.36
N ALA A 35 -2.66 -13.09 5.46
CA ALA A 35 -2.03 -14.40 5.32
C ALA A 35 -1.18 -14.71 6.57
N GLU A 36 -1.21 -15.96 7.06
CA GLU A 36 -0.46 -16.43 8.24
C GLU A 36 0.99 -15.93 8.34
N PRO A 37 1.80 -15.94 7.25
CA PRO A 37 3.19 -15.49 7.33
C PRO A 37 3.37 -14.00 7.66
N LEU A 38 2.31 -13.20 7.53
CA LEU A 38 2.33 -11.75 7.76
C LEU A 38 1.75 -11.37 9.14
N LEU A 39 1.37 -12.35 9.97
CA LEU A 39 0.90 -12.11 11.32
C LEU A 39 2.08 -11.87 12.26
N THR A 40 2.27 -10.60 12.66
CA THR A 40 3.39 -10.12 13.49
C THR A 40 3.01 -9.89 14.96
N GLN A 41 1.73 -10.00 15.32
CA GLN A 41 1.26 -9.78 16.69
C GLN A 41 1.92 -10.77 17.66
N GLY A 42 2.59 -10.25 18.70
CA GLY A 42 3.30 -11.05 19.70
C GLY A 42 4.60 -11.70 19.20
N LYS A 43 5.07 -11.35 18.00
CA LYS A 43 6.28 -11.91 17.38
C LYS A 43 7.37 -10.86 17.07
N VAL A 44 7.11 -9.60 17.36
CA VAL A 44 8.00 -8.47 17.06
C VAL A 44 8.28 -7.72 18.35
N ASP A 45 9.54 -7.44 18.63
CA ASP A 45 9.95 -6.68 19.81
C ASP A 45 9.98 -5.14 19.56
N ASP A 46 10.23 -4.37 20.61
CA ASP A 46 10.25 -2.90 20.54
C ASP A 46 11.40 -2.35 19.66
N LEU A 47 12.53 -3.06 19.61
CA LEU A 47 13.68 -2.67 18.80
C LEU A 47 13.35 -2.88 17.32
N GLU A 48 12.87 -4.07 16.96
CA GLU A 48 12.42 -4.40 15.60
C GLU A 48 11.31 -3.45 15.13
N LEU A 49 10.39 -3.07 16.02
CA LEU A 49 9.35 -2.08 15.71
C LEU A 49 9.94 -0.68 15.43
N SER A 50 10.93 -0.25 16.21
CA SER A 50 11.62 1.04 16.02
C SER A 50 12.35 1.09 14.69
N GLU A 51 13.08 0.02 14.35
CA GLU A 51 13.75 -0.14 13.07
C GLU A 51 12.75 -0.12 11.91
N ALA A 52 11.65 -0.88 12.02
CA ALA A 52 10.59 -0.90 11.01
C ALA A 52 9.99 0.50 10.76
N LYS A 53 9.79 1.30 11.82
CA LYS A 53 9.33 2.70 11.70
C LYS A 53 10.34 3.59 11.00
N ALA A 54 11.63 3.42 11.29
CA ALA A 54 12.70 4.17 10.63
C ALA A 54 12.79 3.83 9.14
N HIS A 55 12.77 2.54 8.80
CA HIS A 55 12.75 2.06 7.42
C HIS A 55 11.52 2.56 6.66
N PHE A 56 10.33 2.48 7.26
CA PHE A 56 9.10 2.99 6.66
C PHE A 56 9.21 4.49 6.34
N SER A 57 9.69 5.29 7.30
CA SER A 57 9.87 6.73 7.13
C SER A 57 10.87 7.07 6.02
N GLN A 58 11.99 6.34 5.96
CA GLN A 58 12.99 6.50 4.90
C GLN A 58 12.40 6.20 3.51
N ARG A 59 11.67 5.08 3.37
CA ARG A 59 11.04 4.69 2.10
C ARG A 59 9.97 5.68 1.66
N LEU A 60 9.19 6.21 2.61
CA LEU A 60 8.19 7.24 2.33
C LEU A 60 8.84 8.52 1.77
N ARG A 61 9.94 8.99 2.38
CA ARG A 61 10.70 10.14 1.88
C ARG A 61 11.25 9.90 0.47
N ALA A 62 11.83 8.72 0.24
CA ALA A 62 12.33 8.35 -1.09
C ALA A 62 11.19 8.32 -2.13
N PHE A 63 10.01 7.80 -1.78
CA PHE A 63 8.84 7.81 -2.65
C PHE A 63 8.36 9.23 -3.01
N MET A 64 8.36 10.16 -2.04
CA MET A 64 7.98 11.55 -2.29
C MET A 64 8.89 12.24 -3.31
N GLN A 65 10.19 11.94 -3.26
CA GLN A 65 11.21 12.48 -4.17
C GLN A 65 11.25 11.77 -5.54
N ALA A 66 10.53 10.66 -5.67
CA ALA A 66 10.58 9.84 -6.87
C ALA A 66 9.91 10.56 -8.07
N PRO A 67 10.34 10.34 -9.32
CA PRO A 67 9.79 11.05 -10.47
C PRO A 67 8.28 10.82 -10.68
N ASP A 68 7.56 11.83 -11.17
CA ASP A 68 6.13 11.71 -11.47
C ASP A 68 5.84 10.77 -12.66
N THR A 69 6.87 10.43 -13.44
CA THR A 69 6.82 9.46 -14.54
C THR A 69 6.69 8.01 -14.08
N ILE A 70 6.77 7.73 -12.76
CA ILE A 70 6.64 6.39 -12.22
C ILE A 70 5.30 5.78 -12.59
N ARG A 71 5.39 4.58 -13.18
CA ARG A 71 4.25 3.72 -13.45
C ARG A 71 4.66 2.29 -13.14
N THR A 72 4.01 1.64 -12.18
CA THR A 72 4.35 0.27 -11.77
C THR A 72 3.09 -0.60 -11.66
N PRO A 73 3.21 -1.92 -11.86
CA PRO A 73 2.05 -2.80 -11.82
C PRO A 73 1.57 -3.04 -10.39
N HIS A 74 0.26 -2.94 -10.16
CA HIS A 74 -0.40 -3.40 -8.93
C HIS A 74 -1.31 -4.60 -9.25
N PRO A 75 -1.25 -5.71 -8.50
CA PRO A 75 -2.02 -6.92 -8.82
C PRO A 75 -3.53 -6.66 -8.84
N PHE A 76 -4.04 -5.88 -7.87
CA PHE A 76 -5.47 -5.61 -7.74
C PHE A 76 -5.96 -4.42 -8.59
N PHE A 77 -5.10 -3.44 -8.90
CA PHE A 77 -5.51 -2.18 -9.53
C PHE A 77 -4.99 -1.98 -10.96
N GLY A 78 -4.15 -2.90 -11.45
CA GLY A 78 -3.42 -2.71 -12.71
C GLY A 78 -2.30 -1.67 -12.53
N PRO A 79 -1.82 -1.04 -13.63
CA PRO A 79 -0.79 -0.01 -13.54
C PRO A 79 -1.27 1.19 -12.73
N LEU A 80 -0.43 1.59 -11.78
CA LEU A 80 -0.62 2.78 -10.97
C LEU A 80 0.45 3.82 -11.30
N ASN A 81 0.04 5.08 -11.43
CA ASN A 81 0.97 6.20 -11.46
C ASN A 81 1.35 6.65 -10.03
N LYS A 82 2.33 7.56 -9.89
CA LYS A 82 2.78 8.07 -8.59
C LYS A 82 1.65 8.62 -7.71
N LYS A 83 0.71 9.39 -8.28
CA LYS A 83 -0.43 9.95 -7.53
C LYS A 83 -1.34 8.84 -6.98
N GLU A 84 -1.68 7.87 -7.81
CA GLU A 84 -2.51 6.73 -7.41
C GLU A 84 -1.83 5.88 -6.33
N TRP A 85 -0.51 5.68 -6.45
CA TRP A 85 0.30 5.08 -5.38
C TRP A 85 0.24 5.87 -4.08
N GLY A 86 0.33 7.20 -4.16
CA GLY A 86 0.21 8.08 -3.00
C GLY A 86 -1.13 7.91 -2.28
N ILE A 87 -2.23 7.81 -3.02
CA ILE A 87 -3.56 7.56 -2.45
C ILE A 87 -3.61 6.19 -1.74
N VAL A 88 -3.11 5.13 -2.40
CA VAL A 88 -3.08 3.78 -1.82
C VAL A 88 -2.25 3.75 -0.54
N LEU A 89 -1.05 4.33 -0.58
CA LEU A 89 -0.14 4.39 0.56
C LEU A 89 -0.76 5.15 1.73
N PHE A 90 -1.30 6.35 1.48
CA PHE A 90 -1.96 7.14 2.51
C PHE A 90 -3.11 6.38 3.17
N LYS A 91 -4.05 5.86 2.37
CA LYS A 91 -5.22 5.15 2.90
C LYS A 91 -4.80 3.90 3.70
N HIS A 92 -3.79 3.16 3.24
CA HIS A 92 -3.33 1.94 3.89
C HIS A 92 -2.61 2.25 5.21
N SER A 93 -1.74 3.25 5.21
CA SER A 93 -1.08 3.73 6.42
C SER A 93 -2.07 4.28 7.44
N ASP A 94 -3.02 5.14 7.04
CA ASP A 94 -4.05 5.67 7.95
C ASP A 94 -4.89 4.55 8.58
N HIS A 95 -5.27 3.54 7.79
CA HIS A 95 -5.99 2.37 8.29
C HIS A 95 -5.21 1.64 9.40
N HIS A 96 -3.93 1.33 9.15
CA HIS A 96 -3.10 0.63 10.12
C HIS A 96 -2.78 1.47 11.36
N LEU A 97 -2.48 2.76 11.20
CA LEU A 97 -2.24 3.64 12.34
C LEU A 97 -3.46 3.76 13.26
N ARG A 98 -4.68 3.78 12.71
CA ARG A 98 -5.93 3.74 13.50
C ARG A 98 -6.22 2.37 14.10
N GLN A 99 -5.73 1.29 13.50
CA GLN A 99 -5.88 -0.06 14.03
C GLN A 99 -4.96 -0.30 15.23
N PHE A 100 -3.73 0.19 15.16
CA PHE A 100 -2.72 0.04 16.23
C PHE A 100 -2.83 1.10 17.32
N GLY A 101 -3.33 2.30 17.01
CA GLY A 101 -3.55 3.38 17.98
C GLY A 101 -4.80 3.22 18.84
N ARG A 102 -5.18 1.98 19.13
CA ARG A 102 -6.25 1.61 20.06
C ARG A 102 -5.68 0.80 21.20
#